data_AF-A0A512RS83-F1
#
_entry.id   AF-A0A512RS83-F1
#
_cell.length_a   1.000
_cell.length_b   1.000
_cell.length_c   1.000
_cell.angle_alpha   90.00
_cell.angle_beta   90.00
_cell.angle_gamma   90.00
#
_symmetry.space_group_name_H-M   'P 1'
#
loop_
_entity.id
_entity.type
_entity.pdbx_description
1 polymer ?
#
loop_
_entity_poly.entity_id
_entity_poly.type
_entity_poly.pdbx_seq_one_letter_code
_entity_poly.pdbx_strand_id
1 'polypeptide(L)'
;MKDFTLQTYNPSAAQPGSLYLLSRGKNSGKPGFEPWRNSYVLFCDPDDLYKYYWCIYGMWQAKAFRQYLRGTCVQYISIGVMKTAIVSTMVAFSNINRYMDRLQAIAALELNLLQKIKLIEALKQSLLHSA
;
A
#
# COMPACT_ATOMS: atom_id res chain seq x y z
N MET A 1 -5.16 -18.85 0.92
CA MET A 1 -4.63 -17.86 1.88
C MET A 1 -5.32 -18.12 3.20
N LYS A 2 -4.54 -18.26 4.28
CA LYS A 2 -5.09 -18.46 5.64
C LYS A 2 -5.75 -17.18 6.16
N ASP A 3 -6.48 -17.30 7.27
CA ASP A 3 -7.10 -16.19 7.98
C ASP A 3 -6.06 -15.12 8.38
N PHE A 4 -6.44 -13.84 8.26
CA PHE A 4 -5.63 -12.70 8.72
C PHE A 4 -6.32 -11.97 9.86
N THR A 5 -5.53 -11.29 10.68
CA THR A 5 -6.02 -10.38 11.72
C THR A 5 -5.68 -8.95 11.34
N LEU A 6 -6.60 -8.01 11.57
CA LEU A 6 -6.41 -6.58 11.33
C LEU A 6 -6.62 -5.81 12.62
N GLN A 7 -5.65 -4.99 13.00
CA GLN A 7 -5.68 -4.17 14.22
C GLN A 7 -5.25 -2.73 13.92
N THR A 8 -5.55 -1.80 14.83
CA THR A 8 -4.99 -0.45 14.77
C THR A 8 -3.52 -0.47 15.20
N TYR A 9 -2.67 0.27 14.49
CA TYR A 9 -1.27 0.39 14.87
C TYR A 9 -1.11 0.98 16.28
N ASN A 10 -0.31 0.31 17.11
CA ASN A 10 0.05 0.76 18.44
C ASN A 10 1.58 0.93 18.50
N PRO A 11 2.10 2.16 18.59
CA PRO A 11 3.54 2.43 18.66
C PRO A 11 4.25 1.79 19.85
N SER A 12 3.53 1.48 20.93
CA SER A 12 4.09 0.89 22.15
C SER A 12 4.23 -0.63 22.09
N ALA A 13 3.68 -1.28 21.05
CA ALA A 13 3.73 -2.73 20.89
C ALA A 13 4.70 -3.12 19.76
N ALA A 14 5.54 -4.14 20.01
CA ALA A 14 6.34 -4.74 18.96
C ALA A 14 5.43 -5.51 17.98
N GLN A 15 5.56 -5.23 16.68
CA GLN A 15 4.77 -5.86 15.62
C GLN A 15 5.67 -6.35 14.48
N PRO A 16 6.57 -7.32 14.77
CA PRO A 16 7.46 -7.89 13.76
C PRO A 16 6.68 -8.76 12.76
N GLY A 17 7.12 -8.77 11.50
CA GLY A 17 6.49 -9.60 10.45
C GLY A 17 5.10 -9.12 10.01
N SER A 18 4.76 -7.86 10.26
CA SER A 18 3.45 -7.31 9.95
C SER A 18 3.43 -6.47 8.67
N LEU A 19 2.25 -6.41 8.05
CA LEU A 19 1.98 -5.52 6.93
C LEU A 19 1.17 -4.30 7.43
N TYR A 20 1.62 -3.10 7.08
CA TYR A 20 0.96 -1.86 7.49
C TYR A 20 0.13 -1.28 6.34
N LEU A 21 -1.08 -0.83 6.63
CA LEU A 21 -2.02 -0.26 5.67
C LEU A 21 -2.42 1.15 6.09
N LEU A 22 -2.19 2.16 5.25
CA LEU A 22 -2.68 3.51 5.55
C LEU A 22 -4.21 3.53 5.68
N SER A 23 -4.74 4.20 6.71
CA SER A 23 -6.18 4.28 6.98
C SER A 23 -6.82 5.64 6.66
N ARG A 24 -6.01 6.67 6.37
CA ARG A 24 -6.50 8.04 6.13
C ARG A 24 -5.96 8.65 4.84
N GLY A 25 -6.75 9.56 4.28
CA GLY A 25 -6.47 10.33 3.09
C GLY A 25 -6.63 9.52 1.80
N LYS A 26 -6.28 10.15 0.67
CA LYS A 26 -6.36 9.53 -0.67
C LYS A 26 -5.40 8.35 -0.87
N ASN A 27 -4.48 8.13 0.07
CA ASN A 27 -3.55 7.01 0.11
C ASN A 27 -4.04 5.84 0.98
N SER A 28 -5.29 5.89 1.46
CA SER A 28 -5.84 4.79 2.26
C SER A 28 -5.80 3.46 1.49
N GLY A 29 -5.40 2.39 2.17
CA GLY A 29 -5.15 1.08 1.61
C GLY A 29 -3.73 0.88 1.06
N LYS A 30 -2.87 1.91 1.05
CA LYS A 30 -1.45 1.76 0.66
C LYS A 30 -0.77 0.75 1.60
N PRO A 31 -0.21 -0.36 1.07
CA PRO A 31 0.56 -1.30 1.88
C PRO A 31 2.01 -0.84 2.05
N GLY A 32 2.62 -1.21 3.17
CA GLY A 32 4.04 -1.02 3.45
C GLY A 32 4.53 -1.91 4.59
N PHE A 33 5.84 -2.10 4.65
CA PHE A 33 6.49 -2.87 5.72
C PHE A 33 6.96 -1.99 6.89
N GLU A 34 6.82 -0.68 6.75
CA GLU A 34 7.09 0.30 7.80
C GLU A 34 5.77 0.88 8.33
N PRO A 35 5.67 1.11 9.65
CA PRO A 35 4.46 1.66 10.24
C PRO A 35 4.27 3.15 9.93
N TRP A 36 3.01 3.55 9.84
CA TRP A 36 2.59 4.95 9.90
C TRP A 36 1.71 5.20 11.12
N ARG A 37 1.72 6.42 11.66
CA ARG A 37 0.87 6.82 12.80
C ARG A 37 -0.63 6.53 12.55
N ASN A 38 -1.07 6.62 11.31
CA ASN A 38 -2.44 6.39 10.86
C ASN A 38 -2.58 5.07 10.07
N SER A 39 -1.91 4.01 10.48
CA SER A 39 -2.00 2.70 9.84
C SER A 39 -2.81 1.66 10.62
N TYR A 40 -3.38 0.72 9.87
CA TYR A 40 -3.76 -0.58 10.38
C TYR A 40 -2.62 -1.57 10.20
N VAL A 41 -2.65 -2.64 10.99
CA VAL A 41 -1.63 -3.68 11.04
C VAL A 41 -2.32 -4.98 10.69
N LEU A 42 -1.88 -5.58 9.59
CA LEU A 42 -2.32 -6.87 9.13
C LEU A 42 -1.30 -7.91 9.57
N PHE A 43 -1.78 -8.88 10.34
CA PHE A 43 -1.04 -10.07 10.72
C PHE A 43 -1.58 -11.26 9.93
N CYS A 44 -0.68 -12.00 9.32
CA CYS A 44 -0.97 -13.24 8.62
C CYS A 44 0.22 -14.19 8.74
N ASP A 45 0.08 -15.37 8.15
CA ASP A 45 1.19 -16.30 8.00
C ASP A 45 2.35 -15.63 7.23
N PRO A 46 3.61 -15.71 7.70
CA PRO A 46 4.77 -15.15 7.01
C PRO A 46 4.86 -15.57 5.53
N ASP A 47 4.46 -16.80 5.20
CA ASP A 47 4.50 -17.32 3.82
C ASP A 47 3.45 -16.65 2.90
N ASP A 48 2.42 -16.05 3.48
CA ASP A 48 1.36 -15.34 2.76
C ASP A 48 1.55 -13.82 2.79
N LEU A 49 2.42 -13.28 3.65
CA LEU A 49 2.62 -11.83 3.84
C LEU A 49 2.88 -11.08 2.53
N TYR A 50 3.74 -11.66 1.69
CA TYR A 50 4.09 -11.07 0.41
C TYR A 50 2.94 -11.11 -0.61
N LYS A 51 2.13 -12.17 -0.58
CA LYS A 51 0.91 -12.25 -1.43
C LYS A 51 -0.11 -11.22 -0.98
N TYR A 52 -0.33 -11.07 0.32
CA TYR A 52 -1.19 -10.01 0.89
C TYR A 52 -0.71 -8.62 0.45
N TYR A 53 0.61 -8.37 0.51
CA TYR A 53 1.20 -7.12 0.03
C TYR A 53 0.81 -6.83 -1.41
N TRP A 54 1.04 -7.76 -2.34
CA TRP A 54 0.79 -7.51 -3.77
C TRP A 54 -0.68 -7.44 -4.15
N CYS A 55 -1.54 -8.24 -3.52
CA CYS A 55 -2.99 -8.14 -3.70
C CYS A 55 -3.49 -6.74 -3.31
N ILE A 56 -3.11 -6.27 -2.12
CA ILE A 56 -3.54 -4.97 -1.60
C ILE A 56 -2.89 -3.84 -2.41
N TYR A 57 -1.62 -3.99 -2.80
CA TYR A 57 -0.90 -3.04 -3.63
C TYR A 57 -1.59 -2.82 -4.96
N GLY A 58 -1.99 -3.91 -5.65
CA GLY A 58 -2.71 -3.83 -6.92
C GLY A 58 -4.03 -3.06 -6.79
N MET A 59 -4.81 -3.33 -5.74
CA MET A 59 -6.05 -2.60 -5.47
C MET A 59 -5.83 -1.13 -5.13
N TRP A 60 -4.78 -0.83 -4.39
CA TRP A 60 -4.40 0.54 -4.06
C TRP A 60 -4.00 1.33 -5.31
N GLN A 61 -3.18 0.73 -6.18
CA GLN A 61 -2.79 1.31 -7.45
C GLN A 61 -3.99 1.53 -8.38
N ALA A 62 -4.93 0.58 -8.40
CA ALA A 62 -6.21 0.71 -9.10
C ALA A 62 -7.17 1.74 -8.46
N LYS A 63 -6.78 2.39 -7.36
CA LYS A 63 -7.58 3.35 -6.58
C LYS A 63 -8.88 2.76 -6.04
N ALA A 64 -8.98 1.43 -5.95
CA ALA A 64 -10.19 0.71 -5.58
C ALA A 64 -10.64 1.01 -4.14
N PHE A 65 -9.70 1.39 -3.26
CA PHE A 65 -10.03 1.78 -1.88
C PHE A 65 -10.76 3.12 -1.76
N ARG A 66 -10.73 3.97 -2.79
CA ARG A 66 -11.32 5.32 -2.72
C ARG A 66 -12.83 5.30 -2.54
N GLN A 67 -13.52 4.26 -3.04
CA GLN A 67 -14.96 4.10 -2.84
C GLN A 67 -15.36 3.90 -1.38
N TYR A 68 -14.42 3.46 -0.53
CA TYR A 68 -14.66 3.24 0.89
C TYR A 68 -14.32 4.44 1.77
N LEU A 69 -13.77 5.51 1.18
CA LEU A 69 -13.41 6.72 1.91
C LEU A 69 -14.67 7.43 2.43
N ARG A 70 -14.64 7.80 3.70
CA ARG A 70 -15.70 8.56 4.38
C ARG A 70 -15.10 9.72 5.17
N GLY A 71 -15.92 10.71 5.50
CA GLY A 71 -15.50 11.92 6.20
C GLY A 71 -15.32 13.11 5.24
N THR A 72 -15.48 14.31 5.78
CA THR A 72 -15.49 15.57 5.01
C THR A 72 -14.12 16.24 4.98
N CYS A 73 -13.56 16.56 6.15
CA CYS A 73 -12.26 17.22 6.26
C CYS A 73 -11.08 16.25 6.06
N VAL A 74 -11.08 15.13 6.79
CA VAL A 74 -10.06 14.08 6.66
C VAL A 74 -10.75 12.77 6.32
N GLN A 75 -10.62 12.36 5.06
CA GLN A 75 -11.18 11.11 4.59
C GLN A 75 -10.46 9.92 5.24
N TYR A 76 -11.20 8.85 5.58
CA TYR A 76 -10.64 7.63 6.16
C TYR A 76 -11.49 6.41 5.79
N ILE A 77 -10.90 5.22 5.98
CA ILE A 77 -11.59 3.93 5.88
C ILE A 77 -11.59 3.33 7.28
N SER A 78 -12.77 3.00 7.82
CA SER A 78 -12.85 2.36 9.14
C SER A 78 -12.30 0.93 9.11
N ILE A 79 -11.81 0.43 10.24
CA ILE A 79 -11.15 -0.88 10.31
C ILE A 79 -12.05 -2.03 9.84
N GLY A 80 -13.34 -1.99 10.17
CA GLY A 80 -14.31 -3.00 9.72
C GLY A 80 -14.50 -2.98 8.20
N VAL A 81 -14.61 -1.79 7.61
CA VAL A 81 -14.72 -1.64 6.14
C VAL A 81 -13.41 -2.05 5.46
N MET A 82 -12.26 -1.70 6.04
CA MET A 82 -10.96 -2.12 5.53
C MET A 82 -10.83 -3.65 5.54
N LYS A 83 -11.24 -4.31 6.63
CA LYS A 83 -11.25 -5.77 6.73
C LYS A 83 -12.10 -6.40 5.63
N THR A 84 -13.32 -5.91 5.42
CA THR A 84 -14.19 -6.39 4.33
C THR A 84 -13.59 -6.14 2.94
N ALA A 85 -12.96 -4.99 2.73
CA ALA A 85 -12.31 -4.66 1.46
C ALA A 85 -11.13 -5.61 1.16
N ILE A 86 -10.33 -5.96 2.18
CA ILE A 86 -9.23 -6.92 2.05
C ILE A 86 -9.77 -8.32 1.74
N VAL A 87 -10.80 -8.79 2.44
CA VAL A 87 -11.44 -10.09 2.16
C VAL A 87 -11.94 -10.14 0.71
N SER A 88 -12.65 -9.11 0.25
CA SER A 88 -13.11 -9.00 -1.14
C SER A 88 -11.94 -9.01 -2.14
N THR A 89 -10.85 -8.31 -1.81
CA THR A 89 -9.62 -8.32 -2.61
C THR A 89 -9.05 -9.72 -2.73
N MET A 90 -8.96 -10.49 -1.64
CA MET A 90 -8.41 -11.85 -1.68
C MET A 90 -9.24 -12.79 -2.57
N VAL A 91 -10.57 -12.63 -2.58
CA VAL A 91 -11.47 -13.39 -3.47
C VAL A 91 -11.22 -13.02 -4.93
N ALA A 92 -11.15 -11.72 -5.24
CA ALA A 92 -10.92 -11.23 -6.60
C ALA A 92 -9.53 -11.61 -7.14
N PHE A 93 -8.52 -11.68 -6.27
CA PHE A 93 -7.13 -12.01 -6.60
C PHE A 93 -6.75 -13.43 -6.16
N SER A 94 -7.70 -14.37 -6.21
CA SER A 94 -7.43 -15.79 -5.90
C SER A 94 -6.27 -16.39 -6.71
N ASN A 95 -6.03 -15.86 -7.92
CA ASN A 95 -4.90 -16.21 -8.79
C ASN A 95 -3.80 -15.12 -8.84
N ILE A 96 -3.50 -14.47 -7.72
CA ILE A 96 -2.50 -13.37 -7.66
C ILE A 96 -1.15 -13.73 -8.29
N ASN A 97 -0.71 -14.99 -8.17
CA ASN A 97 0.54 -15.48 -8.75
C ASN A 97 0.67 -15.16 -10.24
N ARG A 98 -0.45 -15.14 -10.99
CA ARG A 98 -0.45 -14.80 -12.42
C ARG A 98 -0.12 -13.32 -12.71
N TYR A 99 -0.43 -12.44 -11.76
CA TYR A 99 -0.29 -10.99 -11.91
C TYR A 99 0.89 -10.42 -11.14
N MET A 100 1.39 -11.14 -10.13
CA MET A 100 2.42 -10.66 -9.21
C MET A 100 3.70 -10.23 -9.95
N ASP A 101 4.23 -11.07 -10.83
CA ASP A 101 5.45 -10.76 -11.59
C ASP A 101 5.28 -9.51 -12.47
N ARG A 102 4.08 -9.35 -13.06
CA ARG A 102 3.76 -8.18 -13.88
C ARG A 102 3.64 -6.91 -13.03
N LEU A 103 2.99 -7.01 -11.87
CA LEU A 103 2.87 -5.89 -10.93
C LEU A 103 4.23 -5.45 -10.41
N GLN A 104 5.11 -6.40 -10.11
CA GLN A 104 6.51 -6.13 -9.73
C GLN A 104 7.28 -5.43 -10.84
N ALA A 105 7.20 -5.95 -12.07
CA ALA A 105 7.87 -5.34 -13.22
C ALA A 105 7.39 -3.91 -13.47
N ILE A 106 6.08 -3.66 -13.38
CA ILE A 106 5.50 -2.32 -13.49
C ILE A 106 6.02 -1.41 -12.37
N ALA A 107 5.99 -1.87 -11.11
CA ALA A 107 6.47 -1.08 -9.98
C ALA A 107 7.97 -0.72 -10.10
N ALA A 108 8.79 -1.64 -10.61
CA ALA A 108 10.22 -1.39 -10.87
C ALA A 108 10.43 -0.36 -11.99
N LEU A 109 9.65 -0.45 -13.07
CA LEU A 109 9.68 0.54 -14.16
C LEU A 109 9.26 1.92 -13.67
N GLU A 110 8.18 2.02 -12.89
CA GLU A 110 7.72 3.28 -12.29
C GLU A 110 8.82 3.91 -11.44
N LEU A 111 9.50 3.12 -10.59
CA LEU A 111 10.61 3.60 -9.77
C LEU A 111 11.77 4.14 -10.62
N ASN A 112 12.13 3.45 -11.70
CA ASN A 112 13.18 3.89 -12.61
C ASN A 112 12.82 5.22 -13.30
N LEU A 113 11.57 5.37 -13.74
CA LEU A 113 11.11 6.62 -14.35
C LEU A 113 11.12 7.78 -13.35
N LEU A 114 10.70 7.55 -12.11
CA LEU A 114 10.77 8.57 -11.05
C LEU A 114 12.20 9.02 -10.76
N GLN A 115 13.17 8.11 -10.76
CA GLN A 115 14.60 8.45 -10.61
C GLN A 115 15.10 9.32 -11.78
N LYS A 116 14.71 8.97 -13.01
CA LYS A 116 15.06 9.77 -14.21
C LYS A 116 14.47 11.18 -14.14
N ILE A 117 13.22 11.32 -13.69
CA ILE A 117 12.58 12.64 -13.49
C ILE A 117 13.37 13.48 -12.48
N LYS A 118 13.76 12.90 -11.34
CA LYS A 118 14.58 13.61 -10.33
C LYS A 118 15.93 14.09 -10.89
N LEU A 119 16.58 13.27 -11.73
CA LEU A 119 17.83 13.67 -12.37
C LEU A 119 17.63 14.85 -13.32
N ILE A 120 16.54 14.84 -14.10
CA ILE A 120 16.18 15.97 -14.97
C ILE A 120 15.93 17.25 -14.16
N GLU A 121 15.25 17.15 -13.02
CA GLU A 121 15.02 18.29 -12.12
C GLU A 121 16.34 18.86 -11.58
N ALA A 122 17.27 18.00 -11.15
CA ALA A 122 18.59 18.41 -10.69
C ALA A 122 19.41 19.11 -11.81
N LEU A 123 19.36 18.57 -13.04
CA LEU A 123 20.00 19.20 -14.20
C LEU A 123 19.44 20.60 -14.49
N LYS A 124 18.12 20.77 -14.43
CA LYS A 124 17.47 22.08 -14.60
C LYS A 124 17.91 23.07 -13.53
N GLN A 125 17.99 22.64 -12.27
CA GLN A 125 18.45 23.48 -11.17
C GLN A 125 19.93 23.90 -11.35
N SER A 126 20.79 22.96 -11.76
CA SER A 126 22.20 23.24 -12.03
C SER A 126 22.39 24.28 -13.13
N LEU A 127 21.63 24.18 -14.22
CA LEU A 127 21.72 25.14 -15.34
C LEU A 127 21.38 26.57 -14.91
N LEU A 128 20.37 26.72 -14.04
CA LEU A 128 19.97 28.03 -13.51
C LEU A 128 20.93 28.58 -12.45
N HIS A 129 21.67 27.72 -11.76
CA HIS A 129 22.69 28.15 -10.80
C HIS A 129 24.01 28.55 -11.49
N SER A 130 24.25 28.06 -12.70
CA SER A 130 25.42 28.40 -13.53
C SER A 130 25.22 29.62 -14.44
N ALA A 131 24.06 30.29 -14.37
CA ALA A 131 23.73 31.52 -15.10
C ALA A 131 23.81 32.73 -14.16
#